data_AF-A0A5J5NJL9-F1
#
_entry.id   AF-A0A5J5NJL9-F1
#
_cell.length_a   1.000
_cell.length_b   1.000
_cell.length_c   1.000
_cell.angle_alpha   90.00
_cell.angle_beta   90.00
_cell.angle_gamma   90.00
#
_symmetry.space_group_name_H-M   'P 1'
#
loop_
_entity.id
_entity.type
_entity.pdbx_description
1 polymer ?
#
loop_
_entity_poly.entity_id
_entity_poly.type
_entity_poly.pdbx_seq_one_letter_code
_entity_poly.pdbx_strand_id
1 'polypeptide(L)'
;MLELSIWISTNSQCYRWVNLNAIKRLVEADVLKMEIIPNPKEVNGIKVLQLETVVGATIRFFDHAIGINIPRSRFLIRLVHEFPF
;
A
#
# COMPACT_ATOMS: atom_id res chain seq x y z
N MET A 1 -8.25 24.36 -4.99
CA MET A 1 -8.07 23.60 -3.75
C MET A 1 -7.01 22.56 -4.05
N LEU A 2 -5.80 22.74 -3.53
CA LEU A 2 -4.63 21.95 -3.89
C LEU A 2 -4.83 20.50 -3.43
N GLU A 3 -4.66 19.57 -4.36
CA GLU A 3 -4.68 18.12 -4.13
C GLU A 3 -3.57 17.80 -3.10
N LEU A 4 -3.88 17.18 -1.95
CA LEU A 4 -2.84 16.70 -1.04
C LEU A 4 -3.15 15.24 -0.73
N SER A 5 -2.25 14.33 -1.13
CA SER A 5 -2.24 12.96 -0.62
C SER A 5 -1.19 12.90 0.49
N ILE A 6 -1.62 12.74 1.74
CA ILE A 6 -0.72 12.69 2.89
C ILE A 6 -0.33 11.25 3.16
N TRP A 7 0.95 10.97 3.01
CA TRP A 7 1.58 9.69 3.27
C TRP A 7 2.40 9.78 4.55
N ILE A 8 2.19 8.81 5.45
CA ILE A 8 2.86 8.79 6.74
C ILE A 8 3.75 7.55 6.79
N SER A 9 5.06 7.75 6.76
CA SER A 9 6.06 6.68 6.75
C SER A 9 6.83 6.70 8.05
N THR A 10 6.78 5.60 8.82
CA THR A 10 7.97 5.19 9.59
C THR A 10 8.23 3.69 9.43
N ASN A 11 9.48 3.40 9.12
CA ASN A 11 10.29 2.18 9.20
C ASN A 11 9.74 0.77 8.90
N SER A 12 8.44 0.46 8.88
CA SER A 12 7.94 -0.87 8.45
C SER A 12 6.43 -0.95 8.17
N GLN A 13 5.65 0.11 8.45
CA GLN A 13 4.18 0.13 8.28
C GLN A 13 3.77 1.48 7.69
N CYS A 14 2.84 1.50 6.74
CA CYS A 14 2.44 2.73 6.04
C CYS A 14 0.99 3.11 6.35
N TYR A 15 0.81 4.21 7.08
CA TYR A 15 -0.50 4.85 7.23
C TYR A 15 -0.71 5.82 6.06
N ARG A 16 -1.85 5.71 5.38
CA ARG A 16 -2.14 6.48 4.16
C ARG A 16 -3.45 7.22 4.29
N TRP A 17 -3.41 8.51 4.02
CA TRP A 17 -4.60 9.33 3.78
C TRP A 17 -4.62 9.67 2.30
N VAL A 18 -5.66 9.22 1.60
CA VAL A 18 -5.73 9.36 0.14
C VAL A 18 -7.01 10.07 -0.24
N ASN A 19 -6.90 11.03 -1.16
CA ASN A 19 -8.05 11.68 -1.76
C ASN A 19 -8.76 10.69 -2.72
N LEU A 20 -10.02 10.36 -2.42
CA LEU A 20 -10.81 9.43 -3.24
C LEU A 20 -11.05 9.94 -4.67
N ASN A 21 -11.17 11.25 -4.88
CA ASN A 21 -11.30 11.82 -6.22
C ASN A 21 -10.02 11.62 -7.03
N ALA A 22 -8.85 11.72 -6.39
CA ALA A 22 -7.58 11.42 -7.04
C ALA A 22 -7.47 9.94 -7.42
N ILE A 23 -7.90 9.02 -6.54
CA ILE A 23 -7.97 7.59 -6.87
C ILE A 23 -8.88 7.38 -8.08
N LYS A 24 -10.08 7.95 -8.07
CA LYS A 24 -11.04 7.82 -9.16
C LYS A 24 -10.43 8.23 -10.50
N ARG A 25 -9.78 9.40 -10.58
CA ARG A 25 -9.10 9.86 -11.81
C ARG A 25 -8.00 8.90 -12.27
N LEU A 26 -7.17 8.41 -11.35
CA LEU A 26 -6.06 7.51 -11.68
C LEU A 26 -6.55 6.13 -12.17
N VAL A 27 -7.67 5.66 -11.62
CA VAL A 27 -8.32 4.43 -12.07
C VAL A 27 -8.98 4.63 -13.43
N GLU A 28 -9.75 5.71 -13.62
CA GLU A 28 -10.42 6.03 -14.89
C GLU A 28 -9.42 6.26 -16.03
N ALA A 29 -8.23 6.77 -15.73
CA ALA A 29 -7.16 6.96 -16.71
C ALA A 29 -6.31 5.70 -16.97
N ASP A 30 -6.55 4.59 -16.28
CA ASP A 30 -5.77 3.33 -16.37
C ASP A 30 -4.24 3.51 -16.20
N VAL A 31 -3.82 4.49 -15.40
CA VAL A 31 -2.40 4.83 -15.20
C VAL A 31 -1.75 4.10 -14.02
N LEU A 32 -2.53 3.40 -13.20
CA LEU A 32 -2.05 2.66 -12.02
C LEU A 32 -1.38 1.33 -12.42
N LYS A 33 -0.25 1.41 -13.13
CA LYS A 33 0.57 0.24 -13.48
C LYS A 33 1.46 -0.14 -12.29
N MET A 34 0.96 -1.06 -11.46
CA MET A 34 1.66 -1.58 -10.29
C MET A 34 2.54 -2.77 -10.66
N GLU A 35 3.66 -2.89 -9.96
CA GLU A 35 4.54 -4.05 -10.07
C GLU A 35 3.88 -5.27 -9.41
N ILE A 36 3.93 -6.40 -10.10
CA ILE A 36 3.45 -7.68 -9.58
C ILE A 36 4.60 -8.36 -8.84
N ILE A 37 4.35 -8.75 -7.60
CA ILE A 37 5.30 -9.45 -6.73
C ILE A 37 4.82 -10.89 -6.58
N PRO A 38 5.54 -11.88 -7.15
CA PRO A 38 5.22 -13.28 -6.95
C PRO A 38 5.59 -13.72 -5.53
N ASN A 39 4.65 -14.37 -4.84
CA ASN A 39 4.85 -14.96 -3.51
C ASN A 39 4.51 -16.46 -3.56
N PRO A 40 5.50 -17.34 -3.76
CA PRO A 40 5.29 -18.77 -3.72
C PRO A 40 4.79 -19.22 -2.35
N LYS A 41 3.70 -19.99 -2.31
CA LYS A 41 3.13 -20.54 -1.09
C LYS A 41 2.73 -22.01 -1.26
N GLU A 42 2.45 -22.65 -0.14
CA GLU A 42 1.86 -23.97 -0.09
C GLU A 42 0.54 -23.89 0.69
N VAL A 43 -0.54 -24.36 0.09
CA VAL A 43 -1.87 -24.42 0.72
C VAL A 43 -2.33 -25.86 0.65
N ASN A 44 -2.51 -26.50 1.82
CA ASN A 44 -2.92 -27.90 1.92
C ASN A 44 -2.05 -28.88 1.11
N GLY A 45 -0.73 -28.69 1.10
CA GLY A 45 0.22 -29.52 0.36
C GLY A 45 0.34 -29.20 -1.14
N ILE A 46 -0.40 -28.20 -1.65
CA ILE A 46 -0.38 -27.79 -3.05
C ILE A 46 0.44 -26.50 -3.19
N LYS A 47 1.45 -26.53 -4.06
CA LYS A 47 2.22 -25.33 -4.42
C LYS A 47 1.36 -24.37 -5.22
N VAL A 48 1.26 -23.13 -4.74
CA VAL A 48 0.50 -22.05 -5.37
C VAL A 48 1.39 -20.81 -5.52
N LEU A 49 1.09 -19.97 -6.51
CA LEU A 49 1.73 -18.68 -6.69
C LEU A 49 0.73 -17.57 -6.34
N GLN A 50 0.91 -16.93 -5.19
CA GLN A 50 0.11 -15.77 -4.81
C GLN A 50 0.73 -14.53 -5.47
N LEU A 51 -0.07 -13.78 -6.23
CA LEU A 51 0.38 -12.52 -6.84
C LEU A 51 -0.01 -11.37 -5.92
N GLU A 52 0.98 -10.59 -5.50
CA GLU A 52 0.80 -9.43 -4.63
C GLU A 52 1.16 -8.15 -5.38
N THR A 53 0.65 -7.01 -4.91
CA THR A 53 1.05 -5.68 -5.38
C THR A 53 1.31 -4.79 -4.18
N VAL A 54 2.36 -3.98 -4.22
CA VAL A 54 2.69 -3.07 -3.12
C VAL A 54 2.07 -1.69 -3.34
N VAL A 55 1.11 -1.35 -2.49
CA VAL A 55 0.45 -0.02 -2.49
C VAL A 55 1.46 1.11 -2.22
N GLY A 56 2.59 0.83 -1.57
CA GLY A 56 3.69 1.80 -1.39
C GLY A 56 4.21 2.39 -2.70
N ALA A 57 4.24 1.58 -3.75
CA ALA A 57 4.75 1.99 -5.06
C ALA A 57 3.80 2.95 -5.79
N THR A 58 2.55 3.11 -5.34
CA THR A 58 1.56 3.96 -6.04
C THR A 58 1.72 5.45 -5.75
N ILE A 59 2.53 5.82 -4.75
CA ILE A 59 2.77 7.21 -4.37
C ILE A 59 3.26 8.07 -5.55
N ARG A 60 4.04 7.48 -6.47
CA ARG A 60 4.57 8.13 -7.67
C ARG A 60 3.50 8.61 -8.65
N PHE A 61 2.28 8.09 -8.55
CA PHE A 61 1.17 8.45 -9.44
C PHE A 61 0.35 9.63 -8.91
N PHE A 62 0.67 10.17 -7.74
CA PHE A 62 -0.01 11.33 -7.17
C PHE A 62 0.88 12.57 -7.28
N ASP A 63 0.38 13.63 -7.92
CA ASP A 63 1.15 14.86 -8.20
C ASP A 63 1.58 15.63 -6.95
N HIS A 64 0.92 15.40 -5.81
CA HIS A 64 1.11 16.16 -4.57
C HIS A 64 1.15 15.24 -3.34
N ALA A 65 2.00 14.22 -3.42
CA ALA A 65 2.26 13.34 -2.29
C ALA A 65 3.17 14.03 -1.26
N ILE A 66 2.77 14.02 0.02
CA ILE A 66 3.58 14.57 1.12
C ILE A 66 3.91 13.47 2.12
N GLY A 67 5.17 13.40 2.54
CA GLY A 67 5.64 12.56 3.64
C GLY A 67 5.59 13.29 4.98
N ILE A 68 4.98 12.70 6.01
CA ILE A 68 5.03 13.22 7.38
C ILE A 68 5.72 12.21 8.30
N ASN A 69 6.72 12.67 9.04
CA ASN A 69 7.35 11.91 10.12
C ASN A 69 6.47 11.99 11.37
N ILE A 70 6.18 10.85 12.00
CA ILE A 70 5.34 10.76 13.20
C ILE A 70 6.05 9.95 14.29
N PRO A 71 5.75 10.18 15.57
CA PRO A 71 6.38 9.45 16.66
C PRO A 71 6.04 7.95 16.61
N ARG A 72 7.00 7.11 17.05
CA ARG A 72 6.87 5.64 17.09
C ARG A 72 5.63 5.16 17.87
N SER A 73 5.14 5.95 18.82
CA SER A 73 3.92 5.66 19.60
C SER A 73 2.65 5.50 18.75
N ARG A 74 2.66 5.94 17.50
CA ARG A 74 1.57 5.77 16.54
C ARG A 74 1.66 4.47 15.75
N PHE A 75 2.66 3.61 16.03
CA PHE A 75 2.85 2.32 15.40
C PHE A 75 2.69 1.20 16.42
N LEU A 76 1.55 0.51 16.35
CA LEU A 76 1.34 -0.75 17.04
C LEU A 76 1.51 -1.89 16.04
N ILE A 77 2.68 -2.53 16.02
CA ILE A 77 2.83 -3.82 15.34
C ILE A 77 2.23 -4.87 16.27
N ARG A 78 1.05 -5.37 15.92
CA ARG A 78 0.61 -6.67 16.41
C ARG A 78 1.17 -7.70 15.44
N LEU A 79 2.06 -8.58 15.92
CA LEU A 79 2.43 -9.77 15.16
C LEU A 79 1.15 -10.59 15.03
N VAL A 80 0.53 -10.53 13.86
CA VAL A 80 -0.56 -11.44 13.50
C VAL A 80 0.09 -12.76 13.14
N HIS A 81 0.49 -13.53 14.15
CA HIS A 81 0.43 -14.97 14.00
C HIS A 81 -1.06 -15.32 13.94
N GLU A 82 -1.45 -16.03 12.87
CA GLU A 82 -2.77 -16.63 12.63
C GLU A 82 -3.81 -15.76 11.91
N PHE A 83 -3.67 -15.67 10.58
CA PHE A 83 -4.81 -15.82 9.68
C PHE A 83 -4.62 -17.15 8.92
N PRO A 84 -5.49 -18.14 9.10
CA PRO A 84 -5.44 -19.38 8.34
C PRO A 84 -6.04 -19.11 6.95
N PHE A 85 -5.19 -19.16 5.93
CA PHE A 85 -5.59 -19.52 4.57
C PHE A 85 -4.95 -20.86 4.25
#